data_AF-A0AAV3Q1U9-F1
#
_entry.id   AF-A0AAV3Q1U9-F1
#
_cell.length_a   1.000
_cell.length_b   1.000
_cell.length_c   1.000
_cell.angle_alpha   90.00
_cell.angle_beta   90.00
_cell.angle_gamma   90.00
#
_symmetry.space_group_name_H-M   'P 1'
#
loop_
_entity.id
_entity.type
_entity.pdbx_description
1 polymer ?
#
loop_
_entity_poly.entity_id
_entity_poly.type
_entity_poly.pdbx_seq_one_letter_code
_entity_poly.pdbx_strand_id
1 'polypeptide(L)'
;MSDQQQIDMATMHMDGRAEIWLYGLVTSNPPPPPTNWKAFTDTLACRFDDINITTVIFELNKLTKHTSISDYVNKFEELKGFMICFFPKL
;
A
#
# COMPACT_ATOMS: atom_id res chain seq x y z
N MET A 1 -4.86 7.34 19.35
CA MET A 1 -5.46 8.04 18.20
C MET A 1 -6.51 7.10 17.63
N SER A 2 -7.75 7.52 17.44
CA SER A 2 -8.77 6.65 16.83
C SER A 2 -8.53 6.52 15.33
N ASP A 3 -9.01 5.43 14.72
CA ASP A 3 -8.96 5.24 13.27
C ASP A 3 -9.53 6.44 12.52
N GLN A 4 -10.65 6.99 12.99
CA GLN A 4 -11.22 8.20 12.41
C GLN A 4 -10.27 9.39 12.48
N GLN A 5 -9.62 9.63 13.62
CA GLN A 5 -8.65 10.73 13.77
C GLN A 5 -7.43 10.53 12.84
N GLN A 6 -7.00 9.29 12.62
CA GLN A 6 -5.90 8.99 11.69
C GLN A 6 -6.30 9.26 10.24
N ILE A 7 -7.52 8.87 9.85
CA ILE A 7 -8.08 9.12 8.52
C ILE A 7 -8.27 10.61 8.28
N ASP A 8 -8.81 11.35 9.24
CA ASP A 8 -8.99 12.81 9.15
C ASP A 8 -7.63 13.51 8.99
N MET A 9 -6.61 13.09 9.74
CA MET A 9 -5.26 13.62 9.62
C MET A 9 -4.59 13.24 8.29
N ALA A 10 -4.83 12.04 7.75
CA ALA A 10 -4.27 11.66 6.46
C ALA A 10 -4.94 12.41 5.30
N THR A 11 -6.24 12.62 5.37
CA THR A 11 -7.03 13.28 4.32
C THR A 11 -6.75 14.78 4.23
N MET A 12 -6.44 15.47 5.35
CA MET A 12 -5.99 16.88 5.31
C MET A 12 -4.65 17.10 4.58
N HIS A 13 -3.91 16.04 4.29
CA HIS A 13 -2.66 16.09 3.52
C HIS A 13 -2.81 15.58 2.07
N MET A 14 -4.04 15.26 1.64
CA MET A 14 -4.31 14.86 0.26
C MET A 14 -4.75 16.07 -0.57
N ASP A 15 -3.84 16.58 -1.39
CA ASP A 15 -4.11 17.71 -2.27
C ASP A 15 -4.15 17.31 -3.76
N GLY A 16 -4.83 18.11 -4.57
CA GLY A 16 -4.83 17.99 -6.03
C GLY A 16 -5.47 16.70 -6.54
N ARG A 17 -4.73 15.87 -7.29
CA ARG A 17 -5.30 14.63 -7.86
C ARG A 17 -5.67 13.59 -6.80
N ALA A 18 -5.01 13.61 -5.65
CA ALA A 18 -5.32 12.70 -4.54
C ALA A 18 -6.66 13.06 -3.89
N GLU A 19 -6.93 14.35 -3.71
CA GLU A 19 -8.22 14.88 -3.20
C GLU A 19 -9.39 14.46 -4.11
N ILE A 20 -9.26 14.65 -5.43
CA ILE A 20 -10.29 14.28 -6.41
C ILE A 20 -10.61 12.79 -6.35
N TRP A 21 -9.58 11.94 -6.23
CA TRP A 21 -9.77 10.50 -6.11
C TRP A 21 -10.47 10.13 -4.80
N LEU A 22 -10.04 10.71 -3.68
CA LEU A 22 -10.64 10.48 -2.37
C LEU A 22 -12.12 10.87 -2.36
N TYR A 23 -12.46 12.02 -2.96
CA TYR A 23 -13.85 12.44 -3.14
C TYR A 23 -14.66 11.40 -3.93
N GLY A 24 -14.10 10.87 -5.02
CA GLY A 24 -14.71 9.79 -5.80
C GLY A 24 -14.89 8.48 -5.01
N LEU A 25 -13.93 8.14 -4.15
CA LEU A 25 -14.00 6.96 -3.29
C LEU A 25 -15.14 7.09 -2.27
N VAL A 26 -15.26 8.23 -1.59
CA VAL A 26 -16.29 8.49 -0.57
C VAL A 26 -17.69 8.64 -1.19
N THR A 27 -17.79 9.09 -2.43
CA THR A 27 -19.07 9.27 -3.14
C THR A 27 -19.51 8.04 -3.94
N SER A 28 -18.71 6.97 -3.95
CA SER A 28 -19.05 5.71 -4.62
C SER A 28 -20.21 5.00 -3.94
N ASN A 29 -20.93 4.14 -4.68
CA ASN A 29 -22.08 3.40 -4.16
C ASN A 29 -21.86 1.87 -4.29
N PRO A 30 -21.85 1.12 -3.17
CA PRO A 30 -21.86 1.59 -1.79
C PRO A 30 -20.53 2.25 -1.42
N PRO A 31 -20.52 3.28 -0.56
CA PRO A 31 -19.27 3.90 -0.11
C PRO A 31 -18.49 2.87 0.73
N PRO A 32 -17.23 2.56 0.40
CA PRO A 32 -16.40 1.72 1.26
C PRO A 32 -16.20 2.46 2.59
N PRO A 33 -16.41 1.82 3.75
CA PRO A 33 -16.36 2.51 5.03
C PRO A 33 -14.93 2.98 5.32
N PRO A 34 -14.63 4.29 5.34
CA PRO A 34 -13.32 4.78 5.77
C PRO A 34 -13.39 5.05 7.27
N THR A 35 -13.81 4.04 8.04
CA THR A 35 -13.82 4.09 9.52
C THR A 35 -12.77 3.16 10.12
N ASN A 36 -12.17 2.30 9.30
CA ASN A 36 -11.06 1.43 9.67
C ASN A 36 -9.79 1.93 9.00
N TRP A 37 -8.81 2.31 9.82
CA TRP A 37 -7.53 2.84 9.35
C TRP A 37 -6.82 1.87 8.41
N LYS A 38 -6.86 0.57 8.70
CA LYS A 38 -6.22 -0.46 7.87
C LYS A 38 -6.85 -0.54 6.47
N ALA A 39 -8.17 -0.52 6.38
CA ALA A 39 -8.86 -0.54 5.09
C ALA A 39 -8.52 0.69 4.24
N PHE A 40 -8.41 1.86 4.91
CA PHE A 40 -8.00 3.10 4.28
C PHE A 40 -6.56 3.03 3.75
N THR A 41 -5.59 2.55 4.54
CA THR A 41 -4.20 2.41 4.11
C THR A 41 -4.03 1.38 3.00
N ASP A 42 -4.75 0.26 3.04
CA ASP A 42 -4.70 -0.76 2.01
C ASP A 42 -5.25 -0.21 0.66
N THR A 43 -6.28 0.63 0.72
CA THR A 43 -6.85 1.30 -0.46
C THR A 43 -5.90 2.33 -1.05
N LEU A 44 -5.18 3.07 -0.20
CA LEU A 44 -4.13 3.99 -0.63
C LEU A 44 -2.96 3.26 -1.29
N ALA A 45 -2.50 2.16 -0.69
CA ALA A 45 -1.46 1.33 -1.28
C ALA A 45 -1.93 0.80 -2.65
N CYS A 46 -3.13 0.24 -2.75
CA CYS A 46 -3.65 -0.23 -4.04
C CYS A 46 -3.72 0.88 -5.12
N ARG A 47 -4.02 2.13 -4.73
CA ARG A 47 -4.21 3.24 -5.66
C ARG A 47 -2.92 3.92 -6.10
N PHE A 48 -2.01 4.14 -5.15
CA PHE A 48 -0.84 5.01 -5.29
C PHE A 48 0.48 4.26 -5.25
N ASP A 49 0.47 3.03 -4.75
CA ASP A 49 1.64 2.19 -4.85
C ASP A 49 1.72 1.71 -6.30
N ASP A 50 2.73 2.19 -7.02
CA ASP A 50 3.02 1.82 -8.41
C ASP A 50 3.63 0.40 -8.48
N ILE A 51 3.23 -0.45 -7.54
CA ILE A 51 3.72 -1.81 -7.40
C ILE A 51 3.00 -2.62 -8.47
N ASN A 52 3.65 -2.66 -9.63
CA ASN A 52 3.41 -3.69 -10.61
C ASN A 52 4.10 -4.97 -10.12
N ILE A 53 3.41 -6.10 -10.20
CA ILE A 53 3.97 -7.43 -9.93
C ILE A 53 5.28 -7.69 -10.70
N THR A 54 5.41 -7.13 -11.90
CA THR A 54 6.65 -7.19 -12.70
C THR A 54 7.81 -6.48 -12.00
N THR A 55 7.56 -5.35 -11.33
CA THR A 55 8.56 -4.63 -10.53
C THR A 55 8.99 -5.46 -9.32
N VAL A 56 8.04 -6.09 -8.62
CA VAL A 56 8.33 -6.97 -7.47
C VAL A 56 9.19 -8.16 -7.89
N ILE A 57 8.82 -8.84 -8.98
CA ILE A 57 9.59 -9.97 -9.54
C ILE A 57 10.98 -9.51 -9.99
N PHE A 58 11.09 -8.33 -10.59
CA PHE A 58 12.37 -7.79 -11.02
C PHE A 58 13.31 -7.49 -9.84
N GLU A 59 12.79 -6.85 -8.79
CA GLU A 59 13.57 -6.56 -7.57
C GLU A 59 13.96 -7.84 -6.80
N LEU A 60 13.08 -8.85 -6.77
CA LEU A 60 13.43 -10.18 -6.24
C LEU A 60 14.57 -10.84 -7.02
N ASN A 61 14.57 -10.75 -8.34
CA ASN A 61 15.66 -11.31 -9.15
C ASN A 61 16.99 -10.55 -8.99
N LYS A 62 16.94 -9.27 -8.59
CA LYS A 62 18.14 -8.48 -8.27
C LYS A 62 18.69 -8.77 -6.87
N LEU A 63 17.90 -9.35 -5.98
CA LEU A 63 18.34 -9.69 -4.63
C LEU A 63 19.49 -10.69 -4.71
N THR A 64 20.67 -10.16 -4.47
CA THR A 64 21.94 -10.88 -4.51
C THR A 64 22.64 -10.61 -3.18
N LYS A 65 23.43 -11.58 -2.68
CA LYS A 65 24.10 -11.53 -1.37
C LYS A 65 25.28 -10.52 -1.33
N HIS A 66 25.10 -9.31 -1.85
CA HIS A 66 26.19 -8.33 -1.95
C HIS A 66 26.28 -7.36 -0.76
N THR A 67 25.32 -7.40 0.18
CA THR A 67 25.31 -6.59 1.41
C THR A 67 25.29 -7.48 2.65
N SER A 68 24.81 -6.99 3.80
CA SER A 68 24.69 -7.80 5.02
C SER A 68 23.52 -8.79 4.92
N ILE A 69 23.60 -9.89 5.68
CA ILE A 69 22.52 -10.86 5.79
C ILE A 69 21.23 -10.20 6.31
N SER A 70 21.36 -9.22 7.22
CA SER A 70 20.21 -8.52 7.80
C SER A 70 19.48 -7.68 6.74
N ASP A 71 20.22 -6.96 5.89
CA ASP A 71 19.62 -6.12 4.85
C ASP A 71 18.95 -6.98 3.77
N TYR A 72 19.57 -8.11 3.43
CA TYR A 72 18.97 -9.10 2.55
C TYR A 72 17.64 -9.62 3.10
N VAL A 73 17.61 -10.04 4.38
CA VAL A 73 16.39 -10.59 5.01
C VAL A 73 15.29 -9.54 5.06
N ASN A 74 15.61 -8.30 5.47
CA ASN A 74 14.63 -7.22 5.50
C ASN A 74 14.03 -6.94 4.12
N LYS A 75 14.87 -6.85 3.08
CA LYS A 75 14.39 -6.56 1.72
C LYS A 75 13.60 -7.73 1.12
N PHE A 76 13.98 -8.96 1.46
CA PHE A 76 13.26 -10.16 1.04
C PHE A 76 11.86 -10.24 1.67
N GLU A 77 11.73 -9.98 2.97
CA GLU A 77 10.42 -9.99 3.65
C GLU A 77 9.50 -8.87 3.15
N GLU A 78 10.06 -7.69 2.84
CA GLU A 78 9.33 -6.59 2.20
C GLU A 78 8.74 -7.03 0.84
N LEU A 79 9.57 -7.57 -0.05
CA LEU A 79 9.14 -8.02 -1.38
C LEU A 79 8.18 -9.21 -1.33
N LYS A 80 8.36 -10.12 -0.37
CA LYS A 80 7.44 -11.23 -0.11
C LYS A 80 6.07 -10.73 0.36
N GLY A 81 6.04 -9.69 1.20
CA GLY A 81 4.79 -9.01 1.60
C GLY A 81 4.01 -8.54 0.38
N PHE A 82 4.69 -7.94 -0.61
CA PHE A 82 4.07 -7.54 -1.86
C PHE A 82 3.60 -8.74 -2.71
N MET A 83 4.36 -9.85 -2.75
CA MET A 83 3.93 -11.05 -3.47
C MET A 83 2.63 -11.64 -2.92
N ILE A 84 2.42 -11.62 -1.60
CA ILE A 84 1.19 -12.13 -0.97
C ILE A 84 -0.02 -11.27 -1.37
N CYS A 85 0.17 -9.97 -1.60
CA CYS A 85 -0.89 -9.09 -2.12
C CYS A 85 -1.33 -9.47 -3.54
N PHE A 86 -0.40 -9.88 -4.41
CA PHE A 86 -0.73 -10.32 -5.78
C PHE A 86 -1.17 -11.79 -5.86
N PHE A 87 -0.69 -12.62 -4.96
CA PHE A 87 -0.96 -14.06 -4.93
C PHE A 87 -1.37 -14.51 -3.51
N PRO A 88 -2.63 -14.30 -3.10
CA PRO A 88 -3.09 -14.57 -1.74
C PRO A 88 -3.09 -16.05 -1.33
N LYS A 89 -2.66 -16.97 -2.21
CA LYS A 89 -2.64 -18.42 -2.01
C LYS A 89 -1.24 -19.05 -2.13
N LEU A 90 -0.18 -18.22 -2.15
CA LEU A 90 1.21 -18.69 -2.08
C LEU A 90 1.56 -19.20 -0.67
#